data_AF-A0A2V8BXS0-F1
#
_entry.id   AF-A0A2V8BXS0-F1
#
_cell.length_a   1.000
_cell.length_b   1.000
_cell.length_c   1.000
_cell.angle_alpha   90.00
_cell.angle_beta   90.00
_cell.angle_gamma   90.00
#
_symmetry.space_group_name_H-M   'P 1'
#
loop_
_entity.id
_entity.type
_entity.pdbx_description
1 polymer ?
#
loop_
_entity_poly.entity_id
_entity_poly.type
_entity_poly.pdbx_seq_one_letter_code
_entity_poly.pdbx_strand_id
1 'polypeptide(L)' 'MLSDARILAAYVIFVSSYVVFALGKFPGMKIDRPGAAIIGAVLMVAFRIVGARDALASIDFATVVLLFSMMLVV' A
#
# COMPACT_ATOMS: atom_id res chain seq x y z
N MET A 1 -0.91 -19.42 18.10
CA MET A 1 0.19 -19.92 17.24
C MET A 1 0.05 -19.47 15.79
N LEU A 2 -0.99 -19.86 15.02
CA LEU A 2 -1.14 -19.38 13.63
C LEU A 2 -1.54 -17.89 13.53
N SER A 3 -2.19 -17.36 14.57
CA SER A 3 -2.54 -15.94 14.74
C SER A 3 -1.30 -15.05 14.90
N ASP A 4 -0.35 -15.48 15.71
CA ASP A 4 0.84 -14.70 16.07
C ASP A 4 1.77 -14.51 14.87
N ALA A 5 1.96 -15.58 14.07
CA ALA A 5 2.71 -15.52 12.83
C ALA A 5 2.08 -14.59 11.78
N ARG A 6 0.74 -14.54 11.73
CA ARG A 6 -0.01 -13.66 10.82
C ARG A 6 0.12 -12.18 11.21
N ILE A 7 0.06 -11.91 12.52
CA ILE A 7 0.28 -10.57 13.07
C ILE A 7 1.73 -10.13 12.81
N LEU A 8 2.70 -11.02 13.03
CA LEU A 8 4.11 -10.72 12.76
C LEU A 8 4.34 -10.41 11.28
N ALA A 9 3.75 -11.19 10.37
CA ALA A 9 3.82 -10.94 8.93
C ALA A 9 3.17 -9.59 8.55
N ALA A 10 2.04 -9.24 9.15
CA ALA A 10 1.40 -7.94 8.94
C ALA A 10 2.29 -6.79 9.40
N TYR A 11 2.93 -6.88 10.57
CA TYR A 11 3.88 -5.89 11.05
C TYR A 11 5.10 -5.77 10.13
N VAL A 12 5.66 -6.89 9.67
CA VAL A 12 6.80 -6.89 8.75
C VAL A 12 6.44 -6.22 7.42
N ILE A 13 5.26 -6.51 6.87
CA ILE A 13 4.80 -5.91 5.61
C ILE A 13 4.43 -4.43 5.79
N PHE A 14 3.88 -4.06 6.93
CA PHE A 14 3.58 -2.67 7.26
C PHE A 14 4.88 -1.85 7.40
N VAL A 15 5.83 -2.31 8.21
CA VAL A 15 7.12 -1.64 8.43
C VAL A 15 7.90 -1.57 7.12
N SER A 16 7.97 -2.65 6.35
CA SER A 16 8.66 -2.62 5.04
C SER A 16 7.97 -1.67 4.06
N SER A 17 6.64 -1.65 3.99
CA SER A 17 5.89 -0.69 3.15
C SER A 17 6.15 0.75 3.59
N TYR A 18 6.19 1.01 4.91
CA TYR A 18 6.50 2.33 5.44
C TYR A 18 7.94 2.75 5.16
N VAL A 19 8.90 1.83 5.24
CA VAL A 19 10.29 2.07 4.84
C VAL A 19 10.39 2.39 3.35
N VAL A 20 9.64 1.69 2.48
CA VAL A 20 9.57 2.02 1.05
C VAL A 20 8.99 3.42 0.82
N PHE A 21 7.93 3.80 1.54
CA PHE A 21 7.38 5.15 1.48
C PHE A 21 8.35 6.22 1.98
N ALA A 22 9.05 5.97 3.09
CA ALA A 22 10.03 6.87 3.67
C ALA A 22 11.27 7.03 2.78
N LEU A 23 11.70 5.95 2.12
CA LEU A 23 12.76 5.99 1.11
C LEU A 23 12.32 6.81 -0.11
N GLY A 24 11.02 6.83 -0.46
CA GLY A 24 10.40 7.75 -1.42
C GLY A 24 10.85 7.60 -2.89
N LYS A 25 12.00 6.97 -3.12
CA LYS A 25 12.60 6.57 -4.38
C LYS A 25 13.46 5.34 -4.10
N PHE A 26 13.14 4.21 -4.72
CA PHE A 26 14.07 3.09 -4.75
C PHE A 26 15.30 3.53 -5.56
N PRO A 27 16.52 3.57 -4.99
CA PRO A 27 17.71 4.04 -5.69
C PRO A 27 18.02 3.09 -6.86
N GLY A 28 17.55 3.46 -8.06
CA GLY A 28 17.74 2.69 -9.30
C GLY A 28 16.46 2.32 -10.06
N MET A 29 15.27 2.41 -9.45
CA MET A 29 14.00 2.12 -10.12
C MET A 29 13.11 3.36 -10.09
N LYS A 30 12.51 3.74 -11.23
CA LYS A 30 11.59 4.90 -11.37
C LYS A 30 10.23 4.61 -10.71
N ILE A 31 10.24 4.27 -9.42
CA ILE A 31 9.04 4.08 -8.62
C ILE A 31 8.77 5.40 -7.90
N ASP A 32 7.70 6.07 -8.33
CA ASP A 32 7.13 7.19 -7.60
C ASP A 32 6.31 6.70 -6.39
N ARG A 33 5.99 7.62 -5.49
CA ARG A 33 5.18 7.36 -4.27
C ARG A 33 3.89 6.55 -4.53
N PRO A 34 3.13 6.76 -5.63
CA PRO A 34 1.95 5.93 -5.93
C PRO A 34 2.32 4.48 -6.29
N GLY A 35 3.42 4.27 -7.01
CA GLY A 35 3.88 2.92 -7.38
C GLY A 35 4.28 2.09 -6.17
N ALA A 36 4.97 2.70 -5.20
CA ALA A 36 5.30 2.09 -3.93
C ALA A 36 4.05 1.66 -3.14
N ALA A 37 3.01 2.50 -3.12
CA ALA A 37 1.73 2.20 -2.48
C ALA A 37 1.07 0.95 -3.08
N ILE A 38 1.02 0.87 -4.40
CA ILE A 38 0.43 -0.27 -5.14
C ILE A 38 1.19 -1.56 -4.81
N ILE A 39 2.54 -1.53 -4.82
CA ILE A 39 3.36 -2.70 -4.51
C ILE A 39 3.07 -3.22 -3.09
N GLY A 40 3.01 -2.33 -2.10
CA GLY A 40 2.66 -2.70 -0.71
C GLY A 40 1.26 -3.31 -0.59
N ALA A 41 0.27 -2.73 -1.28
CA ALA A 41 -1.10 -3.25 -1.30
C ALA A 41 -1.17 -4.64 -1.94
N VAL A 42 -0.49 -4.86 -3.07
CA VAL A 42 -0.42 -6.16 -3.75
C VAL A 42 0.24 -7.22 -2.86
N LEU A 43 1.33 -6.86 -2.14
CA LEU A 43 1.97 -7.77 -1.18
C LEU A 43 0.99 -8.16 -0.06
N MET A 44 0.25 -7.21 0.53
CA MET A 44 -0.73 -7.50 1.58
C MET A 44 -1.84 -8.46 1.12
N VAL A 45 -2.27 -8.35 -0.14
CA VAL A 45 -3.25 -9.27 -0.74
C VAL A 45 -2.63 -10.63 -1.07
N ALA A 46 -1.42 -10.66 -1.64
CA ALA A 46 -0.71 -11.89 -2.00
C ALA A 46 -0.43 -12.79 -0.78
N PHE A 47 -0.08 -12.20 0.36
CA PHE A 47 0.11 -12.92 1.62
C PHE A 47 -1.21 -13.27 2.35
N ARG A 48 -2.38 -13.01 1.75
CA ARG A 48 -3.71 -13.26 2.36
C ARG A 48 -3.87 -12.63 3.75
N ILE A 49 -3.25 -11.47 3.96
CA ILE A 49 -3.41 -10.68 5.19
C ILE A 49 -4.71 -9.88 5.08
N VAL A 50 -4.97 -9.31 3.92
CA VAL A 50 -6.23 -8.66 3.56
C VAL A 50 -6.82 -9.38 2.34
N GLY A 51 -8.12 -9.69 2.39
CA GLY A 51 -8.81 -10.25 1.22
C GLY A 51 -8.87 -9.23 0.09
N ALA A 52 -8.71 -9.66 -1.17
CA ALA A 52 -8.74 -8.73 -2.32
C ALA A 52 -10.03 -7.90 -2.39
N ARG A 53 -11.16 -8.49 -2.00
CA ARG A 53 -12.46 -7.79 -1.91
C ARG A 53 -12.47 -6.73 -0.81
N ASP A 54 -11.93 -7.06 0.36
CA ASP A 54 -11.87 -6.12 1.50
C ASP A 54 -10.89 -4.98 1.22
N ALA A 55 -9.77 -5.28 0.55
CA ALA A 55 -8.82 -4.27 0.12
C ALA A 55 -9.45 -3.27 -0.86
N LEU A 56 -10.20 -3.77 -1.86
CA LEU A 56 -10.94 -2.92 -2.80
C LEU A 56 -12.06 -2.13 -2.11
N ALA A 57 -12.78 -2.74 -1.16
CA ALA A 57 -13.81 -2.07 -0.39
C ALA A 57 -13.27 -0.98 0.55
N SER A 58 -11.98 -1.05 0.90
CA SER A 58 -11.30 -0.03 1.71
C SER A 58 -10.85 1.19 0.90
N ILE A 59 -10.98 1.16 -0.43
CA ILE A 59 -10.62 2.28 -1.31
C ILE A 59 -11.79 3.26 -1.36
N ASP A 60 -11.58 4.45 -0.80
CA ASP A 60 -12.51 5.57 -0.92
C ASP A 60 -12.28 6.31 -2.25
N PHE A 61 -13.12 6.01 -3.24
CA PHE A 61 -13.02 6.61 -4.57
C PHE A 61 -13.32 8.11 -4.57
N ALA A 62 -14.19 8.60 -3.68
CA ALA A 62 -14.51 10.02 -3.60
C ALA A 62 -13.27 10.85 -3.23
N THR A 63 -12.49 10.37 -2.26
CA THR A 63 -11.23 10.98 -1.84
C THR A 63 -10.18 10.92 -2.94
N VAL A 64 -10.04 9.77 -3.63
CA VAL A 64 -9.11 9.64 -4.75
C VAL A 64 -9.44 10.64 -5.86
N VAL A 65 -10.72 10.75 -6.25
CA VAL A 65 -11.18 11.69 -7.28
C VAL A 65 -10.98 13.14 -6.83
N LEU A 66 -11.24 13.46 -5.56
CA LEU A 66 -11.05 14.80 -4.99
C LEU A 66 -9.56 15.21 -5.02
N LEU A 67 -8.67 14.36 -4.53
CA LEU A 67 -7.22 14.63 -4.53
C LEU A 67 -6.67 14.70 -5.95
N PHE A 68 -7.11 13.81 -6.84
CA PHE A 68 -6.71 13.81 -8.24
C PHE A 68 -7.16 15.09 -8.97
N SER A 69 -8.40 15.52 -8.74
CA SER A 69 -8.93 16.77 -9.29
C SER A 69 -8.12 17.96 -8.81
N MET A 70 -7.74 18.01 -7.54
CA MET A 70 -6.90 19.08 -7.00
C MET A 70 -5.51 19.12 -7.64
N MET A 71 -4.92 17.95 -7.96
CA MET A 71 -3.65 17.89 -8.70
C MET A 71 -3.77 18.32 -10.17
N LEU A 72 -4.92 18.10 -10.82
CA LEU A 72 -5.16 18.50 -12.21
C LEU A 72 -5.51 19.98 -12.37
N VAL A 73 -6.16 20.57 -11.36
CA VAL A 73 -6.58 21.98 -11.38
C VAL A 73 -5.42 22.94 -11.14
N VAL A 74 -4.37 22.48 -10.44
CA VAL A 74 -3.12 23.22 -10.18
C VAL A 74 -2.19 23.15 -11.39
#